data_AF-A0A075HR91-F1
#
_entry.id   AF-A0A075HR91-F1
#
_cell.length_a   1.000
_cell.length_b   1.000
_cell.length_c   1.000
_cell.angle_alpha   90.00
_cell.angle_beta   90.00
_cell.angle_gamma   90.00
#
_symmetry.space_group_name_H-M   'P 1'
#
loop_
_entity.id
_entity.type
_entity.pdbx_description
1 polymer ?
#
loop_
_entity_poly.entity_id
_entity_poly.type
_entity_poly.pdbx_seq_one_letter_code
_entity_poly.pdbx_strand_id
1 'polypeptide(L)'
;MPTAEWMVEQVKEVYPNAEVEATDTTGGGDHWFVRIVDIGFEGVRLFKRQKPVIQHFKQHIQTNYVHALDLKCQTPEEAEKSSGDEPFSPHEAKRSKFVGLQVRRTNKEE
;
A
#
# COMPACT_ATOMS: atom_id res chain seq x y z
N MET A 1 -6.59 11.08 16.10
CA MET A 1 -6.30 9.81 15.42
C MET A 1 -6.64 10.01 13.96
N PRO A 2 -5.82 9.51 13.02
CA PRO A 2 -6.16 9.55 11.60
C PRO A 2 -7.51 8.85 11.38
N THR A 3 -8.36 9.42 10.52
CA THR A 3 -9.61 8.79 10.09
C THR A 3 -9.45 8.28 8.66
N ALA A 4 -10.31 7.36 8.23
CA ALA A 4 -10.29 6.86 6.85
C ALA A 4 -10.49 8.00 5.84
N GLU A 5 -11.39 8.93 6.13
CA GLU A 5 -11.60 10.14 5.31
C GLU A 5 -10.33 10.99 5.21
N TRP A 6 -9.67 11.25 6.34
CA TRP A 6 -8.43 12.03 6.35
C TRP A 6 -7.32 11.36 5.52
N MET A 7 -7.18 10.03 5.60
CA MET A 7 -6.22 9.27 4.80
C MET A 7 -6.49 9.43 3.30
N VAL A 8 -7.76 9.34 2.90
CA VAL A 8 -8.19 9.52 1.51
C VAL A 8 -7.86 10.92 1.02
N GLU A 9 -8.15 11.96 1.82
CA GLU A 9 -7.83 13.35 1.47
C GLU A 9 -6.33 13.55 1.24
N GLN A 10 -5.49 13.08 2.16
CA GLN A 10 -4.04 13.20 2.06
C GLN A 10 -3.46 12.50 0.82
N VAL A 11 -3.98 11.34 0.45
CA VAL A 11 -3.55 10.68 -0.79
C VAL A 11 -4.05 11.41 -2.03
N LYS A 12 -5.26 11.98 -1.99
CA LYS A 12 -5.81 12.78 -3.10
C LYS A 12 -5.01 14.07 -3.35
N GLU A 13 -4.31 14.61 -2.36
CA GLU A 13 -3.37 15.72 -2.59
C GLU A 13 -2.21 15.33 -3.53
N VAL A 14 -1.79 14.06 -3.46
CA VAL A 14 -0.74 13.50 -4.34
C VAL A 14 -1.33 13.03 -5.68
N TYR A 15 -2.48 12.37 -5.62
CA TYR A 15 -3.19 11.79 -6.76
C TYR A 15 -4.65 12.26 -6.82
N PRO A 16 -4.94 13.45 -7.35
CA PRO A 16 -6.28 14.05 -7.30
C PRO A 16 -7.32 13.33 -8.15
N ASN A 17 -6.88 12.62 -9.20
CA ASN A 17 -7.76 11.89 -10.12
C ASN A 17 -7.84 10.38 -9.82
N ALA A 18 -7.09 9.90 -8.81
CA ALA A 18 -7.09 8.49 -8.45
C ALA A 18 -8.29 8.16 -7.54
N GLU A 19 -8.79 6.94 -7.69
CA GLU A 19 -9.73 6.36 -6.74
C GLU A 19 -8.95 5.82 -5.54
N VAL A 20 -9.31 6.27 -4.33
CA VAL A 20 -8.58 5.97 -3.11
C VAL A 20 -9.54 5.40 -2.07
N GLU A 21 -9.17 4.26 -1.49
CA GLU A 21 -9.88 3.62 -0.40
C GLU A 21 -8.91 3.36 0.76
N ALA A 22 -9.25 3.83 1.95
CA ALA A 22 -8.46 3.62 3.16
C ALA A 22 -9.21 2.69 4.13
N THR A 23 -8.52 1.63 4.56
CA THR A 23 -9.04 0.63 5.48
C THR A 23 -8.10 0.48 6.66
N ASP A 24 -8.63 0.56 7.88
CA ASP A 24 -7.89 0.22 9.08
C ASP A 24 -7.81 -1.30 9.22
N THR A 25 -6.61 -1.86 9.21
CA THR A 25 -6.42 -3.31 9.27
C THR A 25 -6.36 -3.84 10.70
N THR A 26 -6.01 -2.99 11.68
CA THR A 26 -5.85 -3.41 13.08
C THR A 26 -7.07 -3.00 13.93
N GLY A 27 -7.88 -2.04 13.47
CA GLY A 27 -9.00 -1.50 14.26
C GLY A 27 -8.57 -0.53 15.36
N GLY A 28 -7.25 -0.31 15.51
CA GLY A 28 -6.63 0.57 16.50
C GLY A 28 -6.18 1.92 15.94
N GLY A 29 -6.33 2.14 14.62
CA GLY A 29 -5.89 3.36 13.95
C GLY A 29 -4.37 3.50 13.79
N ASP A 30 -3.62 2.43 14.03
CA ASP A 30 -2.15 2.37 13.93
C ASP A 30 -1.65 1.87 12.57
N HIS A 31 -2.34 0.89 11.96
CA HIS A 31 -1.99 0.30 10.67
C HIS A 31 -3.08 0.56 9.64
N TRP A 32 -2.68 1.19 8.54
CA TRP A 32 -3.60 1.57 7.49
C TRP A 32 -3.23 0.90 6.18
N PHE A 33 -4.23 0.33 5.53
CA PHE A 33 -4.13 -0.16 4.17
C PHE A 33 -4.84 0.82 3.24
N VAL A 34 -4.10 1.40 2.29
CA VAL A 34 -4.65 2.34 1.33
C VAL A 34 -4.51 1.81 -0.09
N ARG A 35 -5.65 1.60 -0.74
CA ARG A 35 -5.75 1.19 -2.14
C ARG A 35 -5.87 2.44 -3.00
N ILE A 36 -5.06 2.52 -4.04
CA ILE A 36 -5.01 3.65 -4.97
C ILE A 36 -5.11 3.09 -6.38
N VAL A 37 -6.16 3.49 -7.09
CA VAL A 37 -6.44 3.07 -8.45
C VAL A 37 -6.36 4.27 -9.38
N ASP A 38 -5.40 4.24 -10.31
CA ASP A 38 -5.19 5.32 -11.27
C ASP A 38 -4.76 4.76 -12.63
N ILE A 39 -5.27 5.35 -13.71
CA ILE A 39 -4.91 4.93 -15.08
C ILE A 39 -3.47 5.31 -15.44
N GLY A 40 -2.94 6.37 -14.86
CA GLY A 40 -1.55 6.84 -15.05
C GLY A 40 -0.50 5.91 -14.45
N PHE A 41 -0.92 4.84 -13.76
CA PHE A 41 -0.03 3.80 -13.28
C PHE A 41 0.39 2.82 -14.38
N GLU A 42 -0.28 2.80 -15.53
CA GLU A 42 0.06 1.93 -16.64
C GLU A 42 1.52 2.15 -17.11
N GLY A 43 2.29 1.06 -17.22
CA GLY A 43 3.71 1.12 -17.59
C GLY A 43 4.65 1.72 -16.52
N VAL A 44 4.12 2.22 -15.40
CA VAL A 44 4.92 2.76 -14.29
C VAL A 44 5.27 1.65 -13.30
N ARG A 45 6.52 1.58 -12.85
CA ARG A 45 6.94 0.60 -11.81
C ARG A 45 6.30 0.92 -10.45
N LEU A 46 5.90 -0.12 -9.72
CA LEU A 46 5.26 -0.03 -8.39
C LEU A 46 5.93 0.98 -7.44
N PHE A 47 7.25 0.88 -7.27
CA PHE A 47 7.98 1.80 -6.38
C PHE A 47 7.84 3.27 -6.78
N LYS A 48 7.76 3.59 -8.08
CA LYS A 48 7.55 4.98 -8.54
C LYS A 48 6.13 5.48 -8.27
N ARG A 49 5.14 4.57 -8.24
CA ARG A 49 3.75 4.89 -7.88
C ARG A 49 3.62 5.17 -6.36
N GLN A 50 4.29 4.36 -5.54
CA GLN A 50 4.21 4.50 -4.08
C GLN A 50 5.09 5.63 -3.52
N LYS A 51 6.25 5.88 -4.12
CA LYS A 51 7.22 6.88 -3.63
C LYS A 51 6.62 8.25 -3.31
N PRO A 52 5.83 8.91 -4.17
CA PRO A 52 5.30 10.24 -3.86
C PRO A 52 4.34 10.22 -2.66
N VAL A 53 3.52 9.17 -2.53
CA VAL A 53 2.63 9.01 -1.37
C VAL A 53 3.44 8.77 -0.10
N ILE A 54 4.43 7.87 -0.13
CA ILE A 54 5.33 7.65 1.02
C ILE A 54 6.04 8.95 1.43
N GLN A 55 6.47 9.77 0.45
CA GLN A 55 7.11 11.05 0.72
C GLN A 55 6.17 12.05 1.40
N HIS A 56 4.92 12.13 0.96
CA HIS A 56 3.86 12.96 1.57
C HIS A 56 3.61 12.53 3.02
N PHE A 57 3.41 11.23 3.24
CA PHE A 57 3.12 10.67 4.57
C PHE A 57 4.34 10.58 5.51
N LYS A 58 5.56 10.77 4.99
CA LYS A 58 6.80 10.64 5.77
C LYS A 58 6.80 11.52 7.02
N GLN A 59 6.29 12.75 6.92
CA GLN A 59 6.22 13.66 8.06
C GLN A 59 5.25 13.15 9.15
N HIS A 60 4.10 12.63 8.73
CA HIS A 60 3.08 12.08 9.63
C HIS A 60 3.54 10.79 10.33
N ILE A 61 4.32 9.96 9.64
CA ILE A 61 4.94 8.76 10.21
C ILE A 61 6.01 9.16 11.25
N GLN A 62 6.82 10.19 10.95
CA GLN A 62 7.84 10.68 11.88
C GLN A 62 7.25 11.27 13.17
N THR A 63 6.09 11.91 13.10
CA THR A 63 5.38 12.43 14.27
C THR A 63 4.60 11.35 15.03
N ASN A 64 4.74 10.07 14.65
CA ASN A 64 4.00 8.94 15.22
C ASN A 64 2.47 9.08 15.07
N TYR A 65 2.00 9.85 14.08
CA TYR A 65 0.58 10.04 13.83
C TYR A 65 -0.02 8.85 13.06
N VAL A 66 0.79 8.23 12.22
CA VAL A 66 0.50 6.97 11.51
C VAL A 66 1.65 6.01 11.82
N HIS A 67 1.37 4.85 12.42
CA HIS A 67 2.41 3.90 12.83
C HIS A 67 2.95 3.11 11.63
N ALA A 68 2.04 2.60 10.80
CA ALA A 68 2.36 1.92 9.55
C ALA A 68 1.33 2.25 8.46
N LEU A 69 1.82 2.37 7.22
CA LEU A 69 1.02 2.66 6.03
C LEU A 69 1.39 1.67 4.93
N ASP A 70 0.43 0.83 4.56
CA ASP A 70 0.53 -0.10 3.45
C ASP A 70 -0.19 0.48 2.23
N LEU A 71 0.46 0.46 1.07
CA LEU A 71 0.00 1.14 -0.14
C LEU A 71 -0.14 0.16 -1.29
N LYS A 72 -1.32 0.09 -1.89
CA LYS A 72 -1.56 -0.73 -3.07
C LYS A 72 -1.93 0.15 -4.26
N CYS A 73 -0.94 0.43 -5.12
CA CYS A 73 -1.11 1.28 -6.30
C CYS A 73 -1.28 0.44 -7.56
N GLN A 74 -2.49 0.41 -8.13
CA GLN A 74 -2.86 -0.48 -9.23
C GLN A 74 -3.55 0.30 -10.36
N THR A 75 -3.45 -0.16 -11.60
CA THR A 75 -4.33 0.34 -12.66
C THR A 75 -5.77 -0.16 -12.42
N PRO A 76 -6.80 0.48 -13.01
CA PRO A 76 -8.17 -0.03 -12.97
C PRO A 76 -8.27 -1.50 -13.43
N GLU A 77 -7.56 -1.87 -14.51
CA GLU A 77 -7.53 -3.27 -14.96
C GLU A 77 -6.86 -4.22 -13.95
N GLU A 78 -5.77 -3.79 -13.30
CA GLU A 78 -5.12 -4.57 -12.23
C GLU A 78 -6.03 -4.68 -11.00
N ALA A 79 -6.77 -3.62 -10.68
CA ALA A 79 -7.71 -3.57 -9.58
C ALA A 79 -8.84 -4.59 -9.76
N GLU A 80 -9.46 -4.62 -10.95
CA GLU A 80 -10.51 -5.59 -11.30
C GLU A 80 -10.02 -7.04 -11.21
N LYS A 81 -8.79 -7.30 -11.67
CA LYS A 81 -8.17 -8.64 -11.55
C LYS A 81 -7.78 -9.00 -10.12
N SER A 82 -7.54 -8.00 -9.27
CA SER A 82 -7.10 -8.15 -7.88
C SER A 82 -8.23 -7.96 -6.87
N SER A 83 -9.50 -7.88 -7.29
CA SER A 83 -10.67 -7.77 -6.40
C SER A 83 -10.86 -8.95 -5.44
N GLY A 84 -10.01 -9.99 -5.51
CA GLY A 84 -9.94 -11.09 -4.57
C GLY A 84 -8.69 -11.11 -3.66
N ASP A 85 -7.87 -10.06 -3.68
CA ASP A 85 -6.64 -9.97 -2.86
C ASP A 85 -6.91 -9.07 -1.64
N GLU A 86 -7.33 -9.72 -0.54
CA GLU A 86 -7.54 -9.16 0.80
C GLU A 86 -6.36 -8.27 1.25
N PRO A 87 -6.60 -7.23 2.07
CA PRO A 87 -5.53 -6.41 2.62
C PRO A 87 -4.49 -7.32 3.28
N PHE A 88 -3.26 -7.27 2.79
CA PHE A 88 -2.17 -8.10 3.30
C PHE A 88 -1.82 -7.61 4.70
N SER A 89 -2.39 -8.26 5.72
CA SER A 89 -1.99 -8.07 7.11
C SER A 89 -0.73 -8.90 7.37
N PRO A 90 0.47 -8.31 7.48
CA PRO A 90 1.70 -9.07 7.78
C PRO A 90 1.66 -9.75 9.16
N HIS A 91 0.72 -9.36 10.04
CA HIS A 91 0.48 -10.03 11.32
C HIS A 91 -0.56 -11.16 11.24
N GLU A 92 -1.32 -11.29 10.15
CA GLU A 92 -2.27 -12.39 9.93
C GLU A 92 -1.66 -13.43 8.98
N ALA A 93 -0.46 -13.92 9.33
CA ALA A 93 0.27 -14.89 8.53
C ALA A 93 -0.37 -16.29 8.62
N LYS A 94 -1.57 -16.47 8.04
CA LYS A 94 -2.13 -17.76 7.58
C LYS A 94 -3.06 -17.58 6.37
N ARG A 95 -2.59 -16.99 5.28
CA ARG A 95 -3.16 -17.33 3.96
C ARG A 95 -2.09 -17.47 2.88
N SER A 96 -2.04 -18.67 2.34
CA SER A 96 -1.03 -19.20 1.45
C SER A 96 -1.10 -18.59 0.06
N LYS A 97 -0.19 -17.67 -0.26
CA LYS A 97 0.49 -17.51 -1.57
C LYS A 97 1.39 -16.28 -1.52
N PHE A 98 2.53 -16.43 -0.85
CA PHE A 98 3.59 -15.43 -0.85
C PHE A 98 4.21 -15.37 -2.25
N VAL A 99 4.00 -14.27 -2.99
CA VAL A 99 4.68 -13.97 -4.26
C VAL A 99 5.87 -13.05 -3.99
N GLY A 100 6.66 -13.37 -2.97
CA GLY A 100 7.95 -12.72 -2.75
C GLY A 100 9.01 -13.39 -3.61
N LEU A 101 9.76 -12.61 -4.37
CA LEU A 101 10.96 -13.06 -5.08
C LEU A 101 11.94 -13.65 -4.06
N GLN A 102 11.95 -14.98 -3.93
CA GLN A 102 12.96 -15.67 -3.13
C GLN A 102 14.31 -15.51 -3.85
N VAL A 103 15.10 -14.51 -3.44
CA VAL A 103 16.53 -14.49 -3.74
C VAL A 103 17.14 -15.70 -3.01
N ARG A 104 17.26 -16.81 -3.73
CA ARG A 104 18.05 -17.96 -3.30
C ARG A 104 19.51 -17.51 -3.30
N ARG A 105 20.06 -17.24 -2.11
CA ARG A 105 21.51 -17.15 -1.91
C ARG A 105 22.08 -18.55 -2.16
N THR A 106 22.67 -18.77 -3.32
CA THR A 106 23.45 -19.97 -3.60
C THR A 106 24.83 -19.79 -2.98
N ASN A 107 25.04 -20.21 -1.73
CA ASN A 107 26.40 -20.52 -1.28
C ASN A 107 26.73 -21.90 -1.83
N LYS A 108 27.57 -21.89 -2.87
CA LYS A 108 28.31 -23.04 -3.36
C LYS A 108 29.68 -22.96 -2.68
N GLU A 109 29.95 -23.86 -1.74
CA GLU A 109 31.30 -24.08 -1.23
C GLU A 109 31.56 -25.59 -1.25
N GLU A 110 32.72 -25.92 -1.82
CA GLU A 110 33.27 -27.23 -2.18
C GLU A 110 33.55 -28.16 -0.99
#